data_AF-A0A0H4BW79-F1
#
_entry.id   AF-A0A0H4BW79-F1
#
_cell.length_a   1.000
_cell.length_b   1.000
_cell.length_c   1.000
_cell.angle_alpha   90.00
_cell.angle_beta   90.00
_cell.angle_gamma   90.00
#
_symmetry.space_group_name_H-M   'P 1'
#
loop_
_entity.id
_entity.type
_entity.pdbx_description
1 polymer ?
#
loop_
_entity_poly.entity_id
_entity_poly.type
_entity_poly.pdbx_seq_one_letter_code
_entity_poly.pdbx_strand_id
1 'polypeptide(L)'
;MDITLLGTGAPAGLPRPDCSCAACATALGPDARAATAVLVDDALLLDLTPGAAFAAARAGHSLGGVRQVLLSHPHDGPAVEVPAGLPQPGRVPDGRELALLTGHRVRAVAMDAGGTGYAVTGPDGQRLLYLPPGGAPAGLAEATAESYDMLLADVVGRPDALARLRAVGSVGPTTDVLAVHLDHDVPPGPELRRRLAAAGARAVPDGTTLVVGAYEDVPDVPRRTLVLGGARSGKSVEAERRLETFPEVLYVATGGTRGGDTEWAARVAAHRERRPGSWRTTETTDLVPLLAEAGPPLLIDCLSLWLTDAMDSVGAWDDAEWAGGGEKALRERVRELTSAVRAARRTVVAVSNEVGSGIVPATASGRRYRDELGRLNAAFGAECEQVVLVVAGQALVLRG
;
A
#
# COMPACT_ATOMS: atom_id res chain seq x y z
N MET A 1 0.18 -27.23 4.84
CA MET A 1 1.37 -26.43 5.12
C MET A 1 0.98 -25.33 6.07
N ASP A 2 1.33 -25.52 7.33
CA ASP A 2 1.13 -24.58 8.42
C ASP A 2 2.38 -23.71 8.55
N ILE A 3 2.16 -22.43 8.84
CA ILE A 3 3.22 -21.49 9.15
C ILE A 3 2.98 -20.83 10.50
N THR A 4 4.02 -20.72 11.31
CA THR A 4 3.99 -19.97 12.56
C THR A 4 4.91 -18.77 12.44
N LEU A 5 4.33 -17.57 12.55
CA LEU A 5 5.07 -16.31 12.50
C LEU A 5 5.67 -16.02 13.89
N LEU A 6 6.86 -16.56 14.16
CA LEU A 6 7.54 -16.41 15.46
C LEU A 6 7.87 -14.95 15.80
N GLY A 7 8.09 -14.15 14.75
CA GLY A 7 8.23 -12.70 14.80
C GLY A 7 7.77 -12.09 13.48
N THR A 8 7.31 -10.84 13.51
CA THR A 8 6.82 -10.12 12.32
C THR A 8 7.40 -8.72 12.15
N GLY A 9 8.32 -8.31 13.04
CA GLY A 9 8.99 -7.02 12.99
C GLY A 9 10.20 -7.04 12.05
N ALA A 10 10.71 -5.85 11.71
CA ALA A 10 11.98 -5.71 10.99
C ALA A 10 13.15 -6.43 11.70
N PRO A 11 14.35 -6.54 11.10
CA PRO A 11 15.46 -7.30 11.70
C PRO A 11 15.84 -6.89 13.13
N ALA A 12 15.61 -5.64 13.52
CA ALA A 12 15.82 -5.13 14.88
C ALA A 12 14.62 -5.33 15.84
N GLY A 13 13.50 -5.86 15.33
CA GLY A 13 12.20 -5.86 15.98
C GLY A 13 11.53 -4.47 15.97
N LEU A 14 10.34 -4.40 16.56
CA LEU A 14 9.59 -3.19 16.81
C LEU A 14 9.06 -3.24 18.26
N PRO A 15 9.46 -2.34 19.17
CA PRO A 15 10.21 -1.11 18.91
C PRO A 15 11.69 -1.40 18.67
N ARG A 16 12.35 -0.53 17.90
CA ARG A 16 13.81 -0.56 17.80
C ARG A 16 14.43 -0.19 19.15
N PRO A 17 15.36 -0.99 19.71
CA PRO A 17 15.89 -0.79 21.08
C PRO A 17 16.58 0.56 21.33
N ASP A 18 17.16 1.16 20.29
CA ASP A 18 17.95 2.40 20.33
C ASP A 18 17.17 3.63 19.81
N CYS A 19 15.88 3.49 19.54
CA CYS A 19 15.07 4.53 18.93
C CYS A 19 14.04 5.12 19.90
N SER A 20 13.99 6.45 19.99
CA SER A 20 13.04 7.20 20.80
C SER A 20 11.89 7.83 20.00
N CYS A 21 11.67 7.41 18.76
CA CYS A 21 10.59 7.97 17.93
C CYS A 21 9.20 7.60 18.48
N ALA A 22 8.17 8.34 18.06
CA ALA A 22 6.80 8.14 18.52
C ALA A 22 6.24 6.74 18.17
N ALA A 23 6.62 6.17 17.03
CA ALA A 23 6.20 4.82 16.65
C ALA A 23 6.81 3.77 17.59
N CYS A 24 8.11 3.83 17.88
CA CYS A 24 8.74 2.95 18.86
C CYS A 24 8.16 3.14 20.27
N ALA A 25 7.91 4.38 20.69
CA ALA A 25 7.34 4.67 22.00
C ALA A 25 5.92 4.10 22.19
N THR A 26 5.19 3.86 21.10
CA THR A 26 3.81 3.33 21.11
C THR A 26 3.72 1.85 20.74
N ALA A 27 4.77 1.27 20.14
CA ALA A 27 4.84 -0.16 19.84
C ALA A 27 5.23 -1.00 21.06
N LEU A 28 4.33 -1.07 22.04
CA LEU A 28 4.53 -1.79 23.29
C LEU A 28 3.42 -2.82 23.51
N GLY A 29 3.65 -3.80 24.38
CA GLY A 29 2.66 -4.81 24.73
C GLY A 29 2.21 -5.61 23.49
N PRO A 30 0.92 -5.62 23.14
CA PRO A 30 0.39 -6.40 22.00
C PRO A 30 0.84 -5.88 20.63
N ASP A 31 1.33 -4.63 20.56
CA ASP A 31 1.84 -4.02 19.33
C ASP A 31 3.35 -4.20 19.14
N ALA A 32 4.04 -4.77 20.12
CA ALA A 32 5.45 -5.12 20.00
C ALA A 32 5.62 -6.35 19.09
N ARG A 33 6.66 -6.33 18.27
CA ARG A 33 7.00 -7.38 17.30
C ARG A 33 8.46 -7.78 17.44
N ALA A 34 8.71 -9.06 17.64
CA ALA A 34 10.02 -9.66 17.56
C ALA A 34 10.55 -9.61 16.11
N ALA A 35 11.87 -9.71 15.96
CA ALA A 35 12.50 -9.78 14.66
C ALA A 35 11.96 -10.96 13.84
N THR A 36 11.66 -10.73 12.56
CA THR A 36 10.93 -11.70 11.73
C THR A 36 11.63 -13.06 11.68
N ALA A 37 10.85 -14.11 11.98
CA ALA A 37 11.23 -15.50 11.86
C ALA A 37 9.97 -16.33 11.60
N VAL A 38 10.04 -17.27 10.66
CA VAL A 38 8.88 -18.05 10.21
C VAL A 38 9.20 -19.53 10.28
N LEU A 39 8.39 -20.28 11.02
CA LEU A 39 8.47 -21.73 11.11
C LEU A 39 7.44 -22.34 10.17
N VAL A 40 7.85 -23.25 9.29
CA VAL A 40 6.98 -23.93 8.32
C VAL A 40 6.96 -25.42 8.64
N ASP A 41 5.77 -25.96 8.93
CA ASP A 41 5.50 -27.38 9.27
C ASP A 41 6.50 -27.95 10.30
N ASP A 42 6.95 -27.14 11.28
CA ASP A 42 8.00 -27.47 12.26
C ASP A 42 9.34 -27.98 11.67
N ALA A 43 9.52 -27.87 10.35
CA ALA A 43 10.59 -28.53 9.61
C ALA A 43 11.56 -27.55 8.93
N LEU A 44 11.06 -26.38 8.52
CA LEU A 44 11.84 -25.34 7.88
C LEU A 44 11.72 -24.04 8.68
N LEU A 45 12.86 -23.47 9.07
CA LEU A 45 12.93 -22.17 9.70
C LEU A 45 13.46 -21.15 8.69
N LEU A 46 12.65 -20.16 8.35
CA LEU A 46 13.04 -18.99 7.57
C LEU A 46 13.41 -17.87 8.54
N ASP A 47 14.63 -17.38 8.41
CA ASP A 47 15.33 -16.43 9.29
C ASP A 47 15.46 -16.88 10.74
N LEU A 48 16.70 -17.14 11.16
CA LEU A 48 17.05 -17.40 12.55
C LEU A 48 17.47 -16.09 13.22
N THR A 49 16.54 -15.40 13.86
CA THR A 49 16.79 -14.12 14.56
C THR A 49 16.98 -14.31 16.07
N PRO A 50 17.56 -13.32 16.78
CA PRO A 50 17.66 -13.37 18.23
C PRO A 50 16.30 -13.65 18.90
N GLY A 51 16.26 -14.67 19.76
CA GLY A 51 15.05 -15.04 20.49
C GLY A 51 14.08 -15.97 19.75
N ALA A 52 14.35 -16.37 18.50
CA ALA A 52 13.47 -17.25 17.72
C ALA A 52 13.13 -18.57 18.45
N ALA A 53 14.08 -19.18 19.15
CA ALA A 53 13.84 -20.39 19.95
C ALA A 53 12.84 -20.18 21.09
N PHE A 54 12.94 -19.05 21.79
CA PHE A 54 12.00 -18.71 22.85
C PHE A 54 10.63 -18.32 22.28
N ALA A 55 10.61 -17.62 21.14
CA ALA A 55 9.39 -17.28 20.42
C ALA A 55 8.63 -18.55 19.96
N ALA A 56 9.34 -19.55 19.42
CA ALA A 56 8.78 -20.86 19.09
C ALA A 56 8.15 -21.53 20.31
N ALA A 57 8.87 -21.60 21.43
CA ALA A 57 8.36 -22.20 22.65
C ALA A 57 7.11 -21.49 23.17
N ARG A 58 7.05 -20.14 23.13
CA ARG A 58 5.84 -19.38 23.50
C ARG A 58 4.66 -19.64 22.57
N ALA A 59 4.93 -19.88 21.29
CA ALA A 59 3.91 -20.24 20.31
C ALA A 59 3.50 -21.73 20.40
N GLY A 60 4.09 -22.51 21.31
CA GLY A 60 3.76 -23.93 21.50
C GLY A 60 4.58 -24.90 20.62
N HIS A 61 5.62 -24.42 19.97
CA HIS A 61 6.46 -25.20 19.05
C HIS A 61 7.84 -25.51 19.63
N SER A 62 8.38 -26.67 19.26
CA SER A 62 9.77 -27.05 19.52
C SER A 62 10.59 -26.98 18.24
N LEU A 63 11.78 -26.39 18.31
CA LEU A 63 12.67 -26.32 17.16
C LEU A 63 13.44 -27.64 16.88
N GLY A 64 13.27 -28.67 17.70
CA GLY A 64 13.96 -29.97 17.50
C GLY A 64 13.54 -30.72 16.22
N GLY A 65 12.37 -30.37 15.66
CA GLY A 65 11.87 -30.89 14.39
C GLY A 65 12.55 -30.27 13.16
N VAL A 66 13.16 -29.09 13.31
CA VAL A 66 13.70 -28.32 12.19
C VAL A 66 14.84 -29.10 11.52
N ARG A 67 14.73 -29.22 10.20
CA ARG A 67 15.71 -29.90 9.33
C ARG A 67 16.46 -28.95 8.42
N GLN A 68 15.92 -27.75 8.21
CA GLN A 68 16.60 -26.71 7.44
C GLN A 68 16.38 -25.34 8.07
N VAL A 69 17.45 -24.55 8.12
CA VAL A 69 17.41 -23.12 8.47
C VAL A 69 17.89 -22.32 7.27
N LEU A 70 17.08 -21.39 6.78
CA LEU A 70 17.41 -20.52 5.65
C LEU A 70 17.34 -19.06 6.04
N LEU A 71 18.33 -18.27 5.64
CA LEU A 71 18.37 -16.82 5.87
C LEU A 71 17.95 -16.08 4.61
N SER A 72 17.04 -15.13 4.70
CA SER A 72 16.60 -14.30 3.57
C SER A 72 17.50 -13.10 3.37
N HIS A 73 18.24 -12.66 4.38
CA HIS A 73 19.13 -11.50 4.31
C HIS A 73 20.38 -11.72 5.16
N PRO A 74 21.47 -10.96 4.93
CA PRO A 74 22.57 -10.89 5.89
C PRO A 74 22.05 -10.37 7.22
N HIS A 75 22.45 -10.99 8.32
CA HIS A 75 22.19 -10.42 9.64
C HIS A 75 23.19 -9.29 9.88
N ASP A 76 22.73 -8.05 9.78
CA ASP A 76 23.50 -6.85 10.13
C ASP A 76 23.51 -6.57 11.65
N GLY A 77 23.17 -7.57 12.46
CA GLY A 77 23.08 -7.52 13.91
C GLY A 77 24.16 -8.35 14.63
N PRO A 78 24.14 -8.40 15.98
CA PRO A 78 25.02 -9.26 16.74
C PRO A 78 24.85 -10.72 16.29
N ALA A 79 25.95 -11.48 16.29
CA ALA A 79 25.95 -12.87 15.89
C ALA A 79 24.86 -13.66 16.63
N VAL A 80 23.98 -14.32 15.88
CA VAL A 80 22.94 -15.16 16.46
C VAL A 80 23.59 -16.50 16.79
N GLU A 81 23.64 -16.82 18.08
CA GLU A 81 24.05 -18.14 18.53
C GLU A 81 23.03 -19.16 18.00
N VAL A 82 23.50 -20.15 17.24
CA VAL A 82 22.65 -21.20 16.69
C VAL A 82 22.33 -22.18 17.81
N PRO A 83 21.05 -22.32 18.22
CA PRO A 83 20.66 -23.28 19.25
C PRO A 83 21.19 -24.69 18.97
N ALA A 84 21.64 -25.38 20.02
CA ALA A 84 22.13 -26.74 19.90
C ALA A 84 21.08 -27.66 19.27
N GLY A 85 21.50 -28.44 18.26
CA GLY A 85 20.63 -29.35 17.52
C GLY A 85 19.95 -28.74 16.28
N LEU A 86 20.01 -27.41 16.10
CA LEU A 86 19.58 -26.82 14.84
C LEU A 86 20.63 -27.01 13.73
N PRO A 87 20.18 -27.22 12.49
CA PRO A 87 21.05 -27.15 11.31
C PRO A 87 21.73 -25.79 11.20
N GLN A 88 22.92 -25.78 10.61
CA GLN A 88 23.61 -24.52 10.31
C GLN A 88 22.78 -23.66 9.36
N PRO A 89 22.54 -22.37 9.68
CA PRO A 89 21.84 -21.45 8.79
C PRO A 89 22.57 -21.30 7.47
N GLY A 90 21.82 -21.35 6.37
CA GLY A 90 22.36 -21.21 5.02
C GLY A 90 21.53 -20.28 4.14
N ARG A 91 22.03 -20.03 2.94
CA ARG A 91 21.28 -19.39 1.85
C ARG A 91 21.22 -20.34 0.66
N VAL A 92 20.06 -20.43 0.01
CA VAL A 92 19.96 -21.12 -1.28
C VAL A 92 20.39 -20.12 -2.36
N PRO A 93 21.35 -20.46 -3.24
CA PRO A 93 21.76 -19.56 -4.32
C PRO A 93 20.59 -19.25 -5.26
N ASP A 94 20.54 -18.04 -5.80
CA ASP A 94 19.46 -17.57 -6.67
C ASP A 94 19.15 -18.55 -7.81
N GLY A 95 17.86 -18.80 -8.04
CA GLY A 95 17.35 -19.71 -9.07
C GLY A 95 17.58 -21.20 -8.78
N ARG A 96 18.19 -21.57 -7.66
CA ARG A 96 18.28 -22.97 -7.21
C ARG A 96 17.07 -23.34 -6.38
N GLU A 97 16.79 -24.64 -6.38
CA GLU A 97 15.75 -25.26 -5.56
C GLU A 97 16.38 -26.28 -4.60
N LEU A 98 15.90 -26.29 -3.37
CA LEU A 98 16.23 -27.25 -2.33
C LEU A 98 15.00 -28.11 -2.03
N ALA A 99 15.10 -29.42 -2.23
CA ALA A 99 14.08 -30.37 -1.81
C ALA A 99 14.39 -30.87 -0.39
N LEU A 100 13.41 -30.79 0.52
CA LEU A 100 13.52 -31.29 1.88
C LEU A 100 12.91 -32.70 1.98
N LEU A 101 13.42 -33.50 2.91
CA LEU A 101 12.90 -34.86 3.18
C LEU A 101 11.43 -34.87 3.63
N THR A 102 10.93 -33.73 4.10
CA THR A 102 9.52 -33.52 4.48
C THR A 102 8.61 -33.25 3.28
N GLY A 103 9.11 -33.37 2.04
CA GLY A 103 8.34 -33.16 0.81
C GLY A 103 8.25 -31.70 0.35
N HIS A 104 8.77 -30.76 1.14
CA HIS A 104 8.82 -29.34 0.78
C HIS A 104 9.86 -29.08 -0.32
N ARG A 105 9.56 -28.13 -1.20
CA ARG A 105 10.52 -27.57 -2.18
C ARG A 105 10.70 -26.08 -1.93
N VAL A 106 11.94 -25.64 -1.76
CA VAL A 106 12.27 -24.23 -1.49
C VAL A 106 13.12 -23.69 -2.62
N ARG A 107 12.56 -22.77 -3.40
CA ARG A 107 13.25 -22.12 -4.52
C ARG A 107 13.69 -20.71 -4.14
N ALA A 108 14.96 -20.39 -4.38
CA ALA A 108 15.48 -19.04 -4.22
C ALA A 108 14.97 -18.13 -5.34
N VAL A 109 14.43 -16.97 -4.95
CA VAL A 109 13.96 -15.92 -5.83
C VAL A 109 14.96 -14.76 -5.74
N ALA A 110 15.54 -14.39 -6.88
CA ALA A 110 16.47 -13.28 -6.98
C ALA A 110 15.78 -11.95 -6.67
N MET A 111 16.43 -11.09 -5.89
CA MET A 111 15.88 -9.81 -5.41
C MET A 111 16.56 -8.61 -6.09
N ASP A 112 15.88 -7.46 -6.12
CA ASP A 112 16.42 -6.20 -6.65
C ASP A 112 17.34 -5.46 -5.68
N ALA A 113 17.37 -5.92 -4.43
CA ALA A 113 18.22 -5.43 -3.35
C ALA A 113 18.89 -6.63 -2.66
N GLY A 114 19.71 -6.37 -1.64
CA GLY A 114 20.40 -7.41 -0.89
C GLY A 114 19.42 -8.40 -0.24
N GLY A 115 19.70 -9.70 -0.39
CA GLY A 115 18.89 -10.78 0.17
C GLY A 115 18.41 -11.78 -0.88
N THR A 116 17.60 -12.74 -0.44
CA THR A 116 17.05 -13.84 -1.22
C THR A 116 15.61 -14.07 -0.75
N GLY A 117 14.67 -14.03 -1.68
CA GLY A 117 13.30 -14.48 -1.40
C GLY A 117 13.19 -15.99 -1.49
N TYR A 118 12.25 -16.58 -0.76
CA TYR A 118 12.01 -18.01 -0.78
C TYR A 118 10.58 -18.31 -1.22
N ALA A 119 10.46 -19.01 -2.36
CA ALA A 119 9.21 -19.63 -2.78
C ALA A 119 9.18 -21.06 -2.21
N VAL A 120 8.30 -21.31 -1.24
CA VAL A 120 8.12 -22.59 -0.58
C VAL A 120 6.88 -23.28 -1.15
N THR A 121 7.06 -24.47 -1.69
CA THR A 121 5.95 -25.36 -2.06
C THR A 121 5.84 -26.48 -1.04
N GLY A 122 4.68 -26.58 -0.40
CA GLY A 122 4.36 -27.64 0.54
C GLY A 122 4.18 -29.01 -0.14
N PRO A 123 4.11 -30.10 0.64
CA PRO A 123 3.96 -31.46 0.12
C PRO A 123 2.66 -31.65 -0.67
N ASP A 124 1.58 -30.95 -0.30
CA ASP A 124 0.29 -31.02 -1.00
C ASP A 124 0.13 -29.93 -2.08
N GLY A 125 1.22 -29.21 -2.39
CA GLY A 125 1.28 -28.25 -3.49
C GLY A 125 0.92 -26.81 -3.14
N GLN A 126 0.60 -26.48 -1.88
CA GLN A 126 0.36 -25.08 -1.47
C GLN A 126 1.64 -24.26 -1.61
N ARG A 127 1.50 -22.98 -1.99
CA ARG A 127 2.61 -22.11 -2.39
C ARG A 127 2.67 -20.86 -1.54
N LEU A 128 3.77 -20.71 -0.83
CA LEU A 128 4.11 -19.55 -0.02
C LEU A 128 5.27 -18.79 -0.69
N LEU A 129 5.16 -17.47 -0.78
CA LEU A 129 6.30 -16.60 -1.10
C LEU A 129 6.69 -15.78 0.13
N TYR A 130 7.95 -15.89 0.55
CA TYR A 130 8.55 -15.07 1.60
C TYR A 130 9.60 -14.13 1.01
N LEU A 131 9.44 -12.82 1.22
CA LEU A 131 10.37 -11.80 0.75
C LEU A 131 11.21 -11.24 1.91
N PRO A 132 12.51 -10.94 1.68
CA PRO A 132 13.35 -10.27 2.68
C PRO A 132 12.88 -8.83 2.93
N PRO A 133 13.26 -8.22 4.06
CA PRO A 133 12.96 -6.82 4.33
C PRO A 133 13.55 -5.95 3.23
N GLY A 134 12.81 -4.94 2.77
CA GLY A 134 13.37 -4.04 1.77
C GLY A 134 13.65 -4.66 0.40
N GLY A 135 13.19 -5.88 0.07
CA GLY A 135 13.45 -6.54 -1.22
C GLY A 135 12.21 -6.71 -2.10
N ALA A 136 12.35 -6.49 -3.40
CA ALA A 136 11.36 -6.90 -4.40
C ALA A 136 11.96 -7.94 -5.36
N PRO A 137 11.16 -8.88 -5.91
CA PRO A 137 11.67 -9.83 -6.89
C PRO A 137 12.26 -9.15 -8.13
N ALA A 138 13.45 -9.59 -8.54
CA ALA A 138 14.13 -9.19 -9.75
C ALA A 138 13.84 -10.17 -10.89
N GLY A 139 13.78 -9.66 -12.12
CA GLY A 139 13.68 -10.50 -13.31
C GLY A 139 12.40 -11.34 -13.38
N LEU A 140 11.28 -10.84 -12.83
CA LEU A 140 9.94 -11.39 -13.08
C LEU A 140 9.57 -11.17 -14.57
N ALA A 141 10.19 -11.92 -15.48
CA ALA A 141 9.70 -12.03 -16.85
C ALA A 141 8.39 -12.83 -16.85
N GLU A 142 7.62 -12.75 -17.95
CA GLU A 142 6.33 -13.40 -18.25
C GLU A 142 6.33 -14.96 -18.18
N ALA A 143 7.15 -15.56 -17.32
CA ALA A 143 7.17 -16.99 -17.05
C ALA A 143 5.91 -17.35 -16.26
N THR A 144 4.86 -17.80 -16.97
CA THR A 144 3.74 -18.63 -16.48
C THR A 144 3.58 -18.62 -14.95
N ALA A 145 3.19 -17.47 -14.40
CA ALA A 145 3.25 -17.29 -12.97
C ALA A 145 2.05 -17.97 -12.33
N GLU A 146 2.22 -19.24 -11.94
CA GLU A 146 1.36 -19.85 -10.93
C GLU A 146 1.23 -18.89 -9.75
N SER A 147 0.00 -18.67 -9.29
CA SER A 147 -0.29 -17.80 -8.15
C SER A 147 0.24 -18.40 -6.85
N TYR A 148 0.64 -17.55 -5.92
CA TYR A 148 0.90 -17.96 -4.54
C TYR A 148 -0.41 -17.94 -3.75
N ASP A 149 -0.57 -18.90 -2.86
CA ASP A 149 -1.67 -18.94 -1.90
C ASP A 149 -1.44 -17.94 -0.78
N MET A 150 -0.17 -17.69 -0.43
CA MET A 150 0.21 -16.73 0.61
C MET A 150 1.49 -15.97 0.24
N LEU A 151 1.51 -14.68 0.57
CA LEU A 151 2.68 -13.81 0.49
C LEU A 151 3.00 -13.24 1.88
N LEU A 152 4.25 -13.39 2.31
CA LEU A 152 4.83 -12.69 3.45
C LEU A 152 5.83 -11.66 2.92
N ALA A 153 5.55 -10.37 3.10
CA ALA A 153 6.40 -9.29 2.58
C ALA A 153 6.37 -8.02 3.42
N ASP A 154 7.36 -7.16 3.20
CA ASP A 154 7.36 -5.77 3.68
C ASP A 154 6.42 -4.89 2.82
N VAL A 155 5.12 -4.97 3.09
CA VAL A 155 4.08 -4.28 2.30
C VAL A 155 4.18 -2.76 2.43
N VAL A 156 4.62 -2.27 3.58
CA VAL A 156 4.63 -0.83 3.90
C VAL A 156 5.94 -0.18 3.48
N GLY A 157 7.07 -0.84 3.68
CA GLY A 157 8.39 -0.35 3.28
C GLY A 157 8.73 -0.62 1.81
N ARG A 158 8.15 -1.67 1.20
CA ARG A 158 8.33 -2.03 -0.22
C ARG A 158 7.01 -2.34 -0.93
N PRO A 159 6.08 -1.38 -1.03
CA PRO A 159 4.79 -1.56 -1.71
C PRO A 159 4.95 -1.94 -3.19
N ASP A 160 6.04 -1.51 -3.83
CA ASP A 160 6.34 -1.82 -5.22
C ASP A 160 6.58 -3.31 -5.46
N ALA A 161 7.05 -4.06 -4.46
CA ALA A 161 7.20 -5.51 -4.55
C ALA A 161 5.85 -6.20 -4.81
N LEU A 162 4.83 -5.79 -4.06
CA LEU A 162 3.47 -6.29 -4.23
C LEU A 162 2.87 -5.87 -5.58
N ALA A 163 3.11 -4.62 -6.01
CA ALA A 163 2.68 -4.15 -7.32
C ALA A 163 3.28 -4.98 -8.48
N ARG A 164 4.59 -5.30 -8.41
CA ARG A 164 5.27 -6.14 -9.42
C ARG A 164 4.72 -7.56 -9.46
N LEU A 165 4.48 -8.16 -8.29
CA LEU A 165 3.90 -9.50 -8.19
C LEU A 165 2.48 -9.57 -8.75
N ARG A 166 1.68 -8.52 -8.52
CA ARG A 166 0.34 -8.37 -9.12
C ARG A 166 0.39 -8.18 -10.63
N ALA A 167 1.35 -7.39 -11.13
CA ALA A 167 1.51 -7.15 -12.56
C ALA A 167 1.72 -8.45 -13.36
N VAL A 168 2.44 -9.41 -12.78
CA VAL A 168 2.70 -10.72 -13.41
C VAL A 168 1.70 -11.80 -12.99
N GLY A 169 0.67 -11.48 -12.21
CA GLY A 169 -0.38 -12.42 -11.78
C GLY A 169 0.05 -13.43 -10.71
N SER A 170 1.24 -13.30 -10.11
CA SER A 170 1.68 -14.18 -9.01
C SER A 170 0.90 -13.96 -7.71
N VAL A 171 0.34 -12.76 -7.54
CA VAL A 171 -0.48 -12.38 -6.38
C VAL A 171 -1.79 -11.81 -6.88
N GLY A 172 -2.90 -12.38 -6.44
CA GLY A 172 -4.24 -12.01 -6.89
C GLY A 172 -5.23 -11.85 -5.73
N PRO A 173 -6.54 -11.75 -6.04
CA PRO A 173 -7.59 -11.58 -5.04
C PRO A 173 -7.72 -12.74 -4.03
N THR A 174 -7.19 -13.92 -4.37
CA THR A 174 -7.23 -15.12 -3.52
C THR A 174 -5.93 -15.35 -2.76
N THR A 175 -4.91 -14.53 -2.96
CA THR A 175 -3.64 -14.64 -2.24
C THR A 175 -3.77 -13.93 -0.90
N ASP A 176 -3.51 -14.63 0.19
CA ASP A 176 -3.44 -14.01 1.52
C ASP A 176 -2.11 -13.24 1.66
N VAL A 177 -2.18 -11.93 1.86
CA VAL A 177 -1.01 -11.06 1.95
C VAL A 177 -0.80 -10.61 3.39
N LEU A 178 0.27 -11.12 4.00
CA LEU A 178 0.65 -10.81 5.37
C LEU A 178 1.85 -9.87 5.36
N ALA A 179 1.71 -8.76 6.07
CA ALA A 179 2.81 -7.85 6.32
C ALA A 179 3.72 -8.40 7.42
N VAL A 180 4.98 -8.58 7.05
CA VAL A 180 6.10 -8.91 7.93
C VAL A 180 7.19 -7.84 7.75
N HIS A 181 8.28 -7.91 8.51
CA HIS A 181 9.30 -6.87 8.53
C HIS A 181 8.78 -5.49 8.94
N LEU A 182 7.75 -5.45 9.78
CA LEU A 182 7.11 -4.22 10.22
C LEU A 182 8.07 -3.40 11.10
N ASP A 183 8.31 -2.16 10.70
CA ASP A 183 9.23 -1.24 11.36
C ASP A 183 8.55 0.06 11.80
N HIS A 184 9.31 0.94 12.41
CA HIS A 184 8.86 2.18 13.04
C HIS A 184 8.49 3.31 12.06
N ASP A 185 8.49 3.05 10.75
CA ASP A 185 8.04 3.99 9.72
C ASP A 185 6.53 4.27 9.78
N VAL A 186 5.78 3.33 10.38
CA VAL A 186 4.34 3.44 10.57
C VAL A 186 3.99 3.16 12.01
N PRO A 187 3.27 4.07 12.70
CA PRO A 187 2.75 3.80 14.02
C PRO A 187 1.91 2.51 14.04
N PRO A 188 2.06 1.68 15.07
CA PRO A 188 1.28 0.45 15.19
C PRO A 188 -0.22 0.74 15.39
N GLY A 189 -1.03 -0.32 15.44
CA GLY A 189 -2.45 -0.20 15.71
C GLY A 189 -3.28 0.27 14.51
N PRO A 190 -4.21 1.24 14.67
CA PRO A 190 -5.17 1.60 13.63
C PRO A 190 -4.56 2.13 12.32
N GLU A 191 -3.48 2.91 12.40
CA GLU A 191 -2.81 3.48 11.23
C GLU A 191 -2.23 2.39 10.34
N LEU A 192 -1.46 1.46 10.94
CA LEU A 192 -0.91 0.31 10.23
C LEU A 192 -2.02 -0.53 9.58
N ARG A 193 -3.07 -0.88 10.35
CA ARG A 193 -4.20 -1.67 9.82
C ARG A 193 -4.88 -0.98 8.63
N ARG A 194 -5.06 0.35 8.67
CA ARG A 194 -5.66 1.10 7.56
C ARG A 194 -4.79 1.00 6.29
N ARG A 195 -3.47 1.19 6.42
CA ARG A 195 -2.55 1.13 5.26
C ARG A 195 -2.52 -0.26 4.65
N LEU A 196 -2.44 -1.30 5.49
CA LEU A 196 -2.46 -2.68 5.02
C LEU A 196 -3.79 -3.03 4.33
N ALA A 197 -4.93 -2.63 4.90
CA ALA A 197 -6.23 -2.85 4.29
C ALA A 197 -6.36 -2.17 2.90
N ALA A 198 -5.81 -0.96 2.73
CA ALA A 198 -5.78 -0.30 1.42
C ALA A 198 -4.93 -1.05 0.38
N ALA A 199 -3.96 -1.85 0.83
CA ALA A 199 -3.17 -2.75 0.00
C ALA A 199 -3.78 -4.14 -0.16
N GLY A 200 -4.93 -4.46 0.46
CA GLY A 200 -5.46 -5.83 0.50
C GLY A 200 -4.57 -6.79 1.30
N ALA A 201 -3.88 -6.27 2.31
CA ALA A 201 -2.98 -7.01 3.19
C ALA A 201 -3.43 -6.89 4.65
N ARG A 202 -2.89 -7.75 5.52
CA ARG A 202 -3.13 -7.74 6.96
C ARG A 202 -1.84 -7.99 7.74
N ALA A 203 -1.87 -7.69 9.03
CA ALA A 203 -0.83 -8.09 9.96
C ALA A 203 -1.47 -8.90 11.09
N VAL A 204 -0.75 -9.89 11.59
CA VAL A 204 -1.17 -10.71 12.73
C VAL A 204 -0.18 -10.54 13.88
N PRO A 205 -0.57 -10.93 15.11
CA PRO A 205 0.36 -10.97 16.24
C PRO A 205 1.46 -12.03 16.04
N ASP A 206 2.60 -11.82 16.68
CA ASP A 206 3.65 -12.84 16.77
C ASP A 206 3.13 -14.10 17.47
N GLY A 207 3.63 -15.26 17.04
CA GLY A 207 3.20 -16.60 17.48
C GLY A 207 1.94 -17.11 16.80
N THR A 208 1.31 -16.33 15.91
CA THR A 208 0.15 -16.78 15.14
C THR A 208 0.53 -17.90 14.19
N THR A 209 -0.24 -19.00 14.21
CA THR A 209 -0.16 -20.08 13.22
C THR A 209 -1.25 -19.91 12.17
N LEU A 210 -0.88 -19.98 10.90
CA LEU A 210 -1.76 -19.82 9.74
C LEU A 210 -1.62 -21.05 8.83
N VAL A 211 -2.70 -21.41 8.14
CA VAL A 211 -2.70 -22.50 7.16
C VAL A 211 -2.62 -21.89 5.75
N VAL A 212 -1.58 -22.23 5.00
CA VAL A 212 -1.41 -21.71 3.63
C VAL A 212 -2.48 -22.31 2.71
N GLY A 213 -3.18 -21.45 1.97
CA GLY A 213 -4.29 -21.84 1.09
C GLY A 213 -5.64 -21.99 1.79
N ALA A 214 -5.72 -21.75 3.11
CA ALA A 214 -7.00 -21.56 3.77
C ALA A 214 -7.62 -20.22 3.34
N TYR A 215 -8.89 -20.24 2.98
CA TYR A 215 -9.62 -19.03 2.66
C TYR A 215 -9.91 -18.25 3.94
N GLU A 216 -9.37 -17.04 4.04
CA GLU A 216 -9.81 -16.02 4.99
C GLU A 216 -10.48 -14.88 4.22
N ASP A 217 -11.54 -14.30 4.79
CA ASP A 217 -12.14 -13.08 4.25
C ASP A 217 -11.11 -11.95 4.30
N VAL A 218 -10.48 -11.65 3.17
CA VAL A 218 -9.63 -10.47 3.00
C VAL A 218 -10.55 -9.27 2.76
N PRO A 219 -10.35 -8.12 3.44
CA PRO A 219 -11.15 -6.93 3.19
C PRO A 219 -11.08 -6.51 1.71
N ASP A 220 -12.24 -6.32 1.07
CA ASP A 220 -12.29 -5.77 -0.27
C ASP A 220 -11.64 -4.37 -0.30
N VAL A 221 -10.72 -4.16 -1.23
CA VAL A 221 -10.12 -2.84 -1.42
C VAL A 221 -11.17 -1.91 -2.05
N PRO A 222 -11.50 -0.76 -1.44
CA PRO A 222 -12.56 0.11 -1.95
C PRO A 222 -12.21 0.63 -3.35
N ARG A 223 -13.16 0.49 -4.28
CA ARG A 223 -12.94 0.89 -5.66
C ARG A 223 -12.90 2.40 -5.84
N ARG A 224 -13.64 3.18 -5.06
CA ARG A 224 -13.72 4.64 -5.19
C ARG A 224 -13.44 5.28 -3.84
N THR A 225 -12.37 6.07 -3.80
CA THR A 225 -11.92 6.78 -2.60
C THR A 225 -11.82 8.28 -2.88
N LEU A 226 -12.40 9.09 -2.01
CA LEU A 226 -12.18 10.54 -1.99
C LEU A 226 -11.27 10.91 -0.81
N VAL A 227 -10.14 11.56 -1.11
CA VAL A 227 -9.16 12.06 -0.13
C VAL A 227 -9.26 13.58 -0.05
N LEU A 228 -9.83 14.06 1.05
CA LEU A 228 -10.00 15.47 1.38
C LEU A 228 -8.85 15.97 2.25
N GLY A 229 -8.63 17.27 2.27
CA GLY A 229 -7.74 17.89 3.24
C GLY A 229 -7.34 19.32 2.89
N GLY A 230 -6.77 20.02 3.87
CA GLY A 230 -6.24 21.38 3.65
C GLY A 230 -5.06 21.42 2.67
N ALA A 231 -4.60 22.63 2.38
CA ALA A 231 -3.33 22.83 1.69
C ALA A 231 -2.19 22.24 2.53
N ARG A 232 -1.25 21.54 1.88
CA ARG A 232 -0.08 20.91 2.52
C ARG A 232 -0.41 19.93 3.67
N SER A 233 -1.63 19.38 3.71
CA SER A 233 -2.01 18.43 4.76
C SER A 233 -1.46 17.02 4.58
N GLY A 234 -0.91 16.69 3.41
CA GLY A 234 -0.45 15.34 3.06
C GLY A 234 -1.43 14.51 2.23
N LYS A 235 -2.57 15.07 1.79
CA LYS A 235 -3.60 14.34 1.04
C LYS A 235 -3.14 13.67 -0.25
N SER A 236 -2.23 14.27 -1.02
CA SER A 236 -1.68 13.62 -2.23
C SER A 236 -0.83 12.42 -1.87
N VAL A 237 -0.05 12.47 -0.77
CA VAL A 237 0.74 11.33 -0.29
C VAL A 237 -0.17 10.20 0.18
N GLU A 238 -1.25 10.51 0.91
CA GLU A 238 -2.24 9.51 1.30
C GLU A 238 -2.93 8.88 0.08
N ALA A 239 -3.27 9.68 -0.95
CA ALA A 239 -3.84 9.15 -2.18
C ALA A 239 -2.85 8.24 -2.94
N GLU A 240 -1.57 8.61 -2.98
CA GLU A 240 -0.51 7.82 -3.61
C GLU A 240 -0.32 6.47 -2.91
N ARG A 241 -0.26 6.47 -1.56
CA ARG A 241 -0.13 5.26 -0.72
C ARG A 241 -1.25 4.24 -0.92
N ARG A 242 -2.41 4.67 -1.38
CA ARG A 242 -3.54 3.77 -1.66
C ARG A 242 -3.37 2.98 -2.95
N LEU A 243 -2.49 3.44 -3.84
CA LEU A 243 -2.29 2.86 -5.16
C LEU A 243 -0.86 2.35 -5.40
N GLU A 244 0.09 2.59 -4.50
CA GLU A 244 1.49 2.17 -4.66
C GLU A 244 1.67 0.64 -4.74
N THR A 245 0.71 -0.14 -4.25
CA THR A 245 0.69 -1.60 -4.36
C THR A 245 -0.05 -2.11 -5.61
N PHE A 246 -0.56 -1.22 -6.46
CA PHE A 246 -1.22 -1.58 -7.70
C PHE A 246 -0.28 -1.43 -8.90
N PRO A 247 -0.42 -2.31 -9.91
CA PRO A 247 0.32 -2.16 -11.16
C PRO A 247 -0.20 -0.98 -11.99
N GLU A 248 0.70 -0.33 -12.72
CA GLU A 248 0.42 0.57 -13.87
C GLU A 248 -0.55 1.76 -13.65
N VAL A 249 -0.52 2.42 -12.49
CA VAL A 249 -1.43 3.53 -12.15
C VAL A 249 -1.37 4.69 -13.16
N LEU A 250 -2.55 5.21 -13.54
CA LEU A 250 -2.69 6.46 -14.29
C LEU A 250 -2.94 7.62 -13.33
N TYR A 251 -1.96 8.52 -13.21
CA TYR A 251 -2.06 9.77 -12.48
C TYR A 251 -2.57 10.88 -13.40
N VAL A 252 -3.67 11.53 -13.04
CA VAL A 252 -4.25 12.67 -13.75
C VAL A 252 -3.98 13.95 -12.96
N ALA A 253 -3.11 14.79 -13.52
CA ALA A 253 -2.84 16.12 -12.98
C ALA A 253 -3.80 17.13 -13.63
N THR A 254 -4.75 17.65 -12.86
CA THR A 254 -5.76 18.61 -13.36
C THR A 254 -5.29 20.06 -13.30
N GLY A 255 -4.11 20.32 -12.72
CA GLY A 255 -3.58 21.66 -12.54
C GLY A 255 -2.86 22.27 -13.75
N GLY A 256 -2.53 21.45 -14.76
CA GLY A 256 -1.78 21.83 -15.96
C GLY A 256 -0.42 22.51 -15.70
N THR A 257 0.17 23.04 -16.76
CA THR A 257 1.36 23.90 -16.69
C THR A 257 0.97 25.36 -16.47
N ARG A 258 1.43 25.95 -15.36
CA ARG A 258 1.36 27.41 -15.15
C ARG A 258 2.64 28.03 -15.71
N GLY A 259 2.57 28.57 -16.93
CA GLY A 259 3.72 29.17 -17.60
C GLY A 259 4.37 30.27 -16.74
N GLY A 260 5.67 30.14 -16.47
CA GLY A 260 6.46 31.14 -15.75
C GLY A 260 6.51 31.00 -14.22
N ASP A 261 5.76 30.06 -13.61
CA ASP A 261 5.79 29.82 -12.16
C ASP A 261 6.83 28.73 -11.82
N THR A 262 8.02 29.17 -11.41
CA THR A 262 9.14 28.28 -11.05
C THR A 262 8.88 27.50 -9.75
N GLU A 263 8.09 28.03 -8.82
CA GLU A 263 7.68 27.32 -7.60
C GLU A 263 6.73 26.18 -7.96
N TRP A 264 5.77 26.44 -8.85
CA TRP A 264 4.87 25.42 -9.40
C TRP A 264 5.64 24.32 -10.14
N ALA A 265 6.61 24.70 -10.98
CA ALA A 265 7.44 23.74 -11.72
C ALA A 265 8.27 22.85 -10.78
N ALA A 266 8.91 23.43 -9.76
CA ALA A 266 9.67 22.66 -8.75
C ALA A 266 8.76 21.71 -7.96
N ARG A 267 7.55 22.15 -7.62
CA ARG A 267 6.55 21.30 -6.95
C ARG A 267 6.11 20.13 -7.83
N VAL A 268 5.84 20.37 -9.11
CA VAL A 268 5.48 19.31 -10.08
C VAL A 268 6.62 18.30 -10.22
N ALA A 269 7.87 18.76 -10.33
CA ALA A 269 9.05 17.89 -10.39
C ALA A 269 9.15 16.98 -9.16
N ALA A 270 9.09 17.56 -7.96
CA ALA A 270 9.12 16.80 -6.70
C ALA A 270 7.95 15.80 -6.58
N HIS A 271 6.77 16.13 -7.12
CA HIS A 271 5.64 15.19 -7.14
C HIS A 271 5.85 14.06 -8.13
N ARG A 272 6.50 14.30 -9.28
CA ARG A 272 6.82 13.27 -10.27
C ARG A 272 7.90 12.33 -9.76
N GLU A 273 8.97 12.86 -9.19
CA GLU A 273 10.10 12.08 -8.64
C GLU A 273 9.67 11.12 -7.52
N ARG A 274 8.64 11.49 -6.74
CA ARG A 274 8.13 10.65 -5.65
C ARG A 274 7.35 9.43 -6.15
N ARG A 275 6.78 9.46 -7.35
CA ARG A 275 5.88 8.40 -7.83
C ARG A 275 6.67 7.18 -8.28
N PRO A 276 6.11 5.96 -8.13
CA PRO A 276 6.71 4.77 -8.72
C PRO A 276 6.93 4.97 -10.23
N GLY A 277 8.08 4.55 -10.76
CA GLY A 277 8.42 4.70 -12.17
C GLY A 277 7.47 3.96 -13.14
N SER A 278 6.68 3.02 -12.64
CA SER A 278 5.63 2.33 -13.39
C SER A 278 4.37 3.18 -13.61
N TRP A 279 4.23 4.32 -12.93
CA TRP A 279 3.06 5.18 -13.04
C TRP A 279 3.15 6.05 -14.28
N ARG A 280 2.03 6.17 -14.99
CA ARG A 280 1.89 7.10 -16.11
C ARG A 280 1.20 8.37 -15.64
N THR A 281 1.66 9.52 -16.11
CA THR A 281 1.03 10.81 -15.81
C THR A 281 0.41 11.40 -17.07
N THR A 282 -0.83 11.85 -16.97
CA THR A 282 -1.52 12.66 -17.99
C THR A 282 -1.97 13.98 -17.37
N GLU A 283 -1.84 15.08 -18.13
CA GLU A 283 -2.31 16.40 -17.72
C GLU A 283 -3.61 16.72 -18.46
N THR A 284 -4.74 16.70 -17.77
CA THR A 284 -6.04 16.98 -18.38
C THR A 284 -7.09 17.28 -17.32
N THR A 285 -8.10 18.07 -17.69
CA THR A 285 -9.34 18.28 -16.93
C THR A 285 -10.52 17.51 -17.52
N ASP A 286 -10.34 16.83 -18.66
CA ASP A 286 -11.34 15.98 -19.29
C ASP A 286 -11.35 14.58 -18.66
N LEU A 287 -11.97 14.49 -17.48
CA LEU A 287 -11.98 13.30 -16.64
C LEU A 287 -13.01 12.24 -17.08
N VAL A 288 -14.07 12.64 -17.77
CA VAL A 288 -15.21 11.76 -18.08
C VAL A 288 -14.81 10.61 -19.00
N PRO A 289 -14.09 10.82 -20.13
CA PRO A 289 -13.64 9.73 -20.99
C PRO A 289 -12.73 8.75 -20.24
N LEU A 290 -11.80 9.29 -19.44
CA LEU A 290 -10.91 8.49 -18.62
C LEU A 290 -11.70 7.58 -17.68
N LEU A 291 -12.70 8.11 -16.96
CA LEU A 291 -13.52 7.34 -16.02
C LEU A 291 -14.42 6.28 -16.71
N ALA A 292 -14.83 6.52 -17.95
CA ALA A 292 -15.64 5.58 -18.73
C ALA A 292 -14.83 4.41 -19.29
N GLU A 293 -13.55 4.62 -19.59
CA GLU A 293 -12.65 3.59 -20.10
C GLU A 293 -12.27 2.57 -19.02
N ALA A 294 -12.21 1.30 -19.41
CA ALA A 294 -11.52 0.29 -18.61
C ALA A 294 -10.01 0.57 -18.65
N GLY A 295 -9.32 0.31 -17.55
CA GLY A 295 -7.89 0.56 -17.48
C GLY A 295 -7.33 0.36 -16.08
N PRO A 296 -6.05 0.72 -15.88
CA PRO A 296 -5.43 0.63 -14.57
C PRO A 296 -6.07 1.60 -13.57
N PRO A 297 -5.76 1.48 -12.27
CA PRO A 297 -6.22 2.43 -11.28
C PRO A 297 -5.92 3.88 -11.66
N LEU A 298 -6.85 4.76 -11.32
CA LEU A 298 -6.80 6.18 -11.63
C LEU A 298 -6.61 7.00 -10.36
N LEU A 299 -5.60 7.87 -10.34
CA LEU A 299 -5.42 8.88 -9.31
C LEU A 299 -5.70 10.27 -9.91
N ILE A 300 -6.74 10.96 -9.44
CA ILE A 300 -7.07 12.33 -9.85
C ILE A 300 -6.53 13.33 -8.82
N ASP A 301 -5.60 14.19 -9.20
CA ASP A 301 -5.05 15.26 -8.35
C ASP A 301 -5.08 16.61 -9.10
N CYS A 302 -6.05 17.50 -8.82
CA CYS A 302 -7.14 17.39 -7.86
C CYS A 302 -8.48 17.93 -8.39
N LEU A 303 -9.57 17.53 -7.75
CA LEU A 303 -10.92 18.03 -8.04
C LEU A 303 -11.05 19.55 -7.85
N SER A 304 -10.23 20.14 -6.98
CA SER A 304 -10.23 21.59 -6.74
C SER A 304 -9.75 22.40 -7.94
N LEU A 305 -8.77 21.89 -8.70
CA LEU A 305 -8.28 22.52 -9.93
C LEU A 305 -9.15 22.16 -11.14
N TRP A 306 -9.71 20.95 -11.16
CA TRP A 306 -10.76 20.60 -12.11
C TRP A 306 -11.96 21.56 -11.99
N LEU A 307 -12.37 21.89 -10.75
CA LEU A 307 -13.46 22.84 -10.54
C LEU A 307 -13.12 24.24 -11.05
N THR A 308 -11.88 24.70 -10.84
CA THR A 308 -11.42 25.99 -11.38
C THR A 308 -11.59 26.03 -12.89
N ASP A 309 -11.10 25.03 -13.61
CA ASP A 309 -11.25 24.90 -15.07
C ASP A 309 -12.73 24.80 -15.50
N ALA A 310 -13.53 24.00 -14.80
CA ALA A 310 -14.95 23.89 -15.07
C ALA A 310 -15.68 25.24 -14.89
N MET A 311 -15.31 26.02 -13.87
CA MET A 311 -15.83 27.37 -13.62
C MET A 311 -15.37 28.37 -14.69
N ASP A 312 -14.10 28.32 -15.10
CA ASP A 312 -13.57 29.14 -16.20
C ASP A 312 -14.36 28.91 -17.49
N SER A 313 -14.60 27.63 -17.84
CA SER A 313 -15.26 27.24 -19.09
C SER A 313 -16.71 27.70 -19.24
N VAL A 314 -17.36 28.07 -18.14
CA VAL A 314 -18.78 28.47 -18.10
C VAL A 314 -18.98 29.92 -17.62
N GLY A 315 -17.90 30.70 -17.51
CA GLY A 315 -18.01 32.10 -17.11
C GLY A 315 -18.37 32.29 -15.63
N ALA A 316 -18.13 31.29 -14.77
CA ALA A 316 -18.65 31.30 -13.40
C ALA A 316 -18.00 32.35 -12.49
N TRP A 317 -16.94 33.03 -12.93
CA TRP A 317 -16.29 34.09 -12.16
C TRP A 317 -16.97 35.44 -12.30
N ASP A 318 -17.71 35.66 -13.39
CA ASP A 318 -18.51 36.85 -13.63
C ASP A 318 -19.95 36.65 -13.14
N ASP A 319 -20.51 37.66 -12.48
CA ASP A 319 -21.83 37.55 -11.87
C ASP A 319 -22.96 37.52 -12.92
N ALA A 320 -22.80 38.23 -14.04
CA ALA A 320 -23.79 38.27 -15.11
C ALA A 320 -23.78 36.96 -15.92
N GLU A 321 -22.61 36.42 -16.24
CA GLU A 321 -22.49 35.12 -16.93
C GLU A 321 -22.96 33.96 -16.05
N TRP A 322 -22.63 33.99 -14.75
CA TRP A 322 -23.14 33.02 -13.78
C TRP A 322 -24.68 32.99 -13.76
N ALA A 323 -25.31 34.16 -13.65
CA ALA A 323 -26.77 34.30 -13.65
C ALA A 323 -27.39 33.99 -15.02
N GLY A 324 -26.68 34.26 -16.12
CA GLY A 324 -27.11 34.04 -17.49
C GLY A 324 -27.09 32.58 -17.96
N GLY A 325 -26.59 31.65 -17.15
CA GLY A 325 -26.60 30.21 -17.45
C GLY A 325 -25.41 29.43 -16.92
N GLY A 326 -24.33 30.11 -16.49
CA GLY A 326 -23.12 29.47 -15.98
C GLY A 326 -23.38 28.52 -14.81
N GLU A 327 -24.31 28.85 -13.92
CA GLU A 327 -24.72 27.95 -12.82
C GLU A 327 -25.27 26.61 -13.32
N LYS A 328 -26.19 26.66 -14.30
CA LYS A 328 -26.81 25.45 -14.86
C LYS A 328 -25.75 24.60 -15.57
N ALA A 329 -24.88 25.24 -16.35
CA ALA A 329 -23.81 24.59 -17.09
C ALA A 329 -22.78 23.93 -16.14
N LEU A 330 -22.37 24.60 -15.06
CA LEU A 330 -21.46 24.01 -14.07
C LEU A 330 -22.09 22.77 -13.40
N ARG A 331 -23.36 22.88 -13.00
CA ARG A 331 -24.09 21.75 -12.40
C ARG A 331 -24.20 20.57 -13.35
N GLU A 332 -24.33 20.80 -14.65
CA GLU A 332 -24.33 19.74 -15.66
C GLU A 332 -22.98 19.02 -15.74
N ARG A 333 -21.87 19.77 -15.80
CA ARG A 333 -20.51 19.19 -15.77
C ARG A 333 -20.25 18.37 -14.51
N VAL A 334 -20.71 18.84 -13.34
CA VAL A 334 -20.60 18.09 -12.08
C VAL A 334 -21.43 16.79 -12.11
N ARG A 335 -22.64 16.84 -12.69
CA ARG A 335 -23.47 15.64 -12.87
C ARG A 335 -22.85 14.63 -13.83
N GLU A 336 -22.25 15.09 -14.92
CA GLU A 336 -21.53 14.24 -15.87
C GLU A 336 -20.33 13.55 -15.19
N LEU A 337 -19.50 14.32 -14.48
CA LEU A 337 -18.36 13.77 -13.73
C LEU A 337 -18.80 12.72 -12.71
N THR A 338 -19.77 13.04 -11.87
CA THR A 338 -20.24 12.12 -10.82
C THR A 338 -20.93 10.88 -11.39
N SER A 339 -21.64 11.01 -12.51
CA SER A 339 -22.20 9.85 -13.23
C SER A 339 -21.10 8.96 -13.81
N ALA A 340 -20.02 9.54 -14.32
CA ALA A 340 -18.86 8.79 -14.80
C ALA A 340 -18.15 8.05 -13.65
N VAL A 341 -17.96 8.69 -12.49
CA VAL A 341 -17.41 8.05 -11.28
C VAL A 341 -18.30 6.90 -10.82
N ARG A 342 -19.63 7.07 -10.87
CA ARG A 342 -20.58 6.01 -10.53
C ARG A 342 -20.40 4.78 -11.42
N ALA A 343 -20.18 4.99 -12.72
CA ALA A 343 -20.07 3.94 -13.73
C ALA A 343 -18.66 3.35 -13.87
N ALA A 344 -17.63 3.99 -13.27
CA ALA A 344 -16.24 3.58 -13.40
C ALA A 344 -16.02 2.15 -12.89
N ARG A 345 -15.37 1.33 -13.71
CA ARG A 345 -15.04 -0.08 -13.38
C ARG A 345 -13.65 -0.27 -12.80
N ARG A 346 -12.75 0.67 -13.08
CA ARG A 346 -11.40 0.72 -12.51
C ARG A 346 -11.41 1.34 -11.11
N THR A 347 -10.37 1.08 -10.33
CA THR A 347 -10.16 1.77 -9.05
C THR A 347 -9.92 3.26 -9.30
N VAL A 348 -10.55 4.12 -8.51
CA VAL A 348 -10.45 5.58 -8.59
C VAL A 348 -10.13 6.16 -7.22
N VAL A 349 -9.04 6.91 -7.12
CA VAL A 349 -8.70 7.73 -5.96
C VAL A 349 -8.68 9.18 -6.40
N ALA A 350 -9.49 10.03 -5.79
CA ALA A 350 -9.53 11.45 -6.10
C ALA A 350 -9.09 12.29 -4.91
N VAL A 351 -8.28 13.31 -5.17
CA VAL A 351 -7.84 14.29 -4.19
C VAL A 351 -8.68 15.55 -4.33
N SER A 352 -9.12 16.12 -3.21
CA SER A 352 -9.73 17.46 -3.20
C SER A 352 -9.35 18.25 -1.97
N ASN A 353 -9.37 19.58 -2.08
CA ASN A 353 -9.18 20.47 -0.95
C ASN A 353 -10.46 20.54 -0.10
N GLU A 354 -10.28 20.62 1.21
CA GLU A 354 -11.29 21.12 2.14
C GLU A 354 -11.02 22.61 2.42
N VAL A 355 -11.94 23.48 2.00
CA VAL A 355 -11.82 24.95 2.08
C VAL A 355 -12.96 25.62 2.85
N GLY A 356 -13.97 24.86 3.25
CA GLY A 356 -15.19 25.35 3.90
C GLY A 356 -15.04 25.61 5.40
N SER A 357 -13.94 25.17 6.02
CA SER A 357 -13.69 25.30 7.46
C SER A 357 -13.02 26.62 7.88
N GLY A 358 -12.91 27.59 6.96
CA GLY A 358 -12.29 28.90 7.18
C GLY A 358 -13.29 30.06 7.26
N ILE A 359 -12.76 31.30 7.26
CA ILE A 359 -13.57 32.52 7.22
C ILE A 359 -14.26 32.65 5.86
N VAL A 360 -15.43 33.30 5.84
CA VAL A 360 -16.13 33.64 4.60
C VAL A 360 -15.25 34.53 3.70
N PRO A 361 -15.00 34.14 2.44
CA PRO A 361 -14.23 34.97 1.52
C PRO A 361 -14.85 36.35 1.29
N ALA A 362 -14.00 37.38 1.20
CA ALA A 362 -14.42 38.76 0.98
C ALA A 362 -15.07 38.97 -0.40
N THR A 363 -14.61 38.26 -1.42
CA THR A 363 -15.09 38.38 -2.81
C THR A 363 -16.27 37.45 -3.10
N ALA A 364 -17.17 37.87 -3.99
CA ALA A 364 -18.29 37.04 -4.44
C ALA A 364 -17.79 35.76 -5.14
N SER A 365 -16.79 35.88 -6.01
CA SER A 365 -16.12 34.77 -6.69
C SER A 365 -15.50 33.77 -5.71
N GLY A 366 -14.86 34.26 -4.64
CA GLY A 366 -14.28 33.40 -3.60
C GLY A 366 -15.34 32.63 -2.83
N ARG A 367 -16.46 33.27 -2.47
CA ARG A 367 -17.61 32.60 -1.83
C ARG A 367 -18.19 31.53 -2.76
N ARG A 368 -18.39 31.87 -4.04
CA ARG A 368 -18.89 30.93 -5.05
C ARG A 368 -18.00 29.71 -5.19
N TYR A 369 -16.68 29.90 -5.37
CA TYR A 369 -15.74 28.78 -5.47
C TYR A 369 -15.77 27.87 -4.23
N ARG A 370 -15.75 28.46 -3.03
CA ARG A 370 -15.83 27.69 -1.78
C ARG A 370 -17.11 26.86 -1.72
N ASP A 371 -18.25 27.46 -2.05
CA ASP A 371 -19.55 26.80 -1.98
C ASP A 371 -19.68 25.70 -3.05
N GLU A 372 -19.25 25.96 -4.29
CA GLU A 372 -19.26 24.94 -5.36
C GLU A 372 -18.27 23.81 -5.12
N LEU A 373 -17.10 24.08 -4.51
CA LEU A 373 -16.18 23.01 -4.11
C LEU A 373 -16.77 22.12 -3.03
N GLY A 374 -17.49 22.71 -2.06
CA GLY A 374 -18.25 21.95 -1.08
C GLY A 374 -19.30 21.05 -1.73
N ARG A 375 -20.08 21.57 -2.69
CA ARG A 375 -21.08 20.79 -3.42
C ARG A 375 -20.45 19.69 -4.28
N LEU A 376 -19.34 19.97 -4.97
CA LEU A 376 -18.59 18.98 -5.73
C LEU A 376 -18.06 17.87 -4.82
N ASN A 377 -17.42 18.21 -3.70
CA ASN A 377 -16.89 17.24 -2.75
C ASN A 377 -18.02 16.34 -2.19
N ALA A 378 -19.17 16.91 -1.86
CA ALA A 378 -20.32 16.15 -1.39
C ALA A 378 -20.88 15.22 -2.48
N ALA A 379 -21.04 15.72 -3.71
CA ALA A 379 -21.57 14.93 -4.82
C ALA A 379 -20.61 13.81 -5.25
N PHE A 380 -19.31 14.08 -5.32
CA PHE A 380 -18.30 13.06 -5.62
C PHE A 380 -18.20 12.03 -4.48
N GLY A 381 -18.17 12.50 -3.23
CA GLY A 381 -18.11 11.63 -2.06
C GLY A 381 -19.33 10.72 -1.91
N ALA A 382 -20.50 11.10 -2.43
CA ALA A 382 -21.68 10.23 -2.49
C ALA A 382 -21.46 8.98 -3.37
N GLU A 383 -20.57 9.06 -4.35
CA GLU A 383 -20.22 7.96 -5.26
C GLU A 383 -19.02 7.12 -4.75
N CYS A 384 -18.43 7.47 -3.62
CA CYS A 384 -17.28 6.77 -3.04
C CYS A 384 -17.69 5.80 -1.93
N GLU A 385 -17.13 4.58 -1.95
CA GLU A 385 -17.20 3.68 -0.81
C GLU A 385 -16.41 4.25 0.38
N GLN A 386 -15.30 4.94 0.10
CA GLN A 386 -14.45 5.51 1.14
C GLN A 386 -14.25 7.02 0.99
N VAL A 387 -14.34 7.74 2.12
CA VAL A 387 -14.03 9.17 2.20
C VAL A 387 -13.11 9.41 3.39
N VAL A 388 -11.99 10.08 3.15
CA VAL A 388 -10.95 10.32 4.16
C VAL A 388 -10.61 11.79 4.22
N LEU A 389 -10.45 12.33 5.43
CA LEU A 389 -9.94 13.67 5.68
C LEU A 389 -8.49 13.59 6.18
N VAL A 390 -7.57 14.27 5.51
CA VAL A 390 -6.16 14.31 5.90
C VAL A 390 -5.81 15.62 6.58
N VAL A 391 -5.32 15.53 7.82
CA VAL A 391 -4.90 16.65 8.67
C VAL A 391 -3.53 16.32 9.28
N ALA A 392 -2.55 17.20 9.11
CA ALA A 392 -1.18 17.00 9.60
C ALA A 392 -0.57 15.63 9.21
N GLY A 393 -0.84 15.16 7.99
CA GLY A 393 -0.40 13.86 7.48
C GLY A 393 -1.16 12.66 8.03
N GLN A 394 -2.15 12.86 8.92
CA GLN A 394 -2.98 11.81 9.49
C GLN A 394 -4.30 11.69 8.73
N ALA A 395 -4.67 10.46 8.37
CA ALA A 395 -5.90 10.17 7.64
C ALA A 395 -7.03 9.74 8.59
N LEU A 396 -8.08 10.55 8.66
CA LEU A 396 -9.30 10.28 9.40
C LEU A 396 -10.35 9.71 8.44
N VAL A 397 -10.81 8.48 8.71
CA VAL A 397 -11.85 7.84 7.91
C VAL A 397 -13.20 8.47 8.26
N LEU A 398 -13.82 9.16 7.31
CA LEU A 398 -15.18 9.72 7.44
C LEU A 398 -16.25 8.70 7.01
N ARG A 399 -15.90 7.85 6.04
CA ARG A 399 -16.66 6.69 5.56
C ARG A 399 -15.67 5.62 5.15
N GLY A 400 -15.90 4.36 5.53
CA GLY A 400 -15.06 3.23 5.16
C GLY A 400 -15.77 1.91 5.35
#